data_AF-L7JT21-F1
#
_entry.id   AF-L7JT21-F1
#
_cell.length_a   1.000
_cell.length_b   1.000
_cell.length_c   1.000
_cell.angle_alpha   90.00
_cell.angle_beta   90.00
_cell.angle_gamma   90.00
#
_symmetry.space_group_name_H-M   'P 1'
#
loop_
_entity.id
_entity.type
_entity.pdbx_description
1 polymer ?
#
loop_
_entity_poly.entity_id
_entity_poly.type
_entity_poly.pdbx_seq_one_letter_code
_entity_poly.pdbx_strand_id
1 'polypeptide(L)'
;MLSVSVISVKFTGNKELFMLLQRLTNDKGVLTVPIASLVIERDSMNGLFIESLDTTGLFQPRNLQTFYVQAFILFVVNLYDPDYLETFSHPKSELVFLKSSTAKKILAPKKLLKYWQNVFHMMYSNVMVHSNYHRTSILFDNIDQFHFFDDDPKSKTEKVPIDDFLMILLQRKDFVEGGIVVAVKDNCLTARNAENYFVPNEKKIKKLSKCFKIGYTIENDVYDFLSKIRTGDYSSHIIASESIEKSVDLKCIQFQDIPLIIEEELEKICEEPVIVLQPRKKK
;
A
#
# COMPACT_ATOMS: atom_id res chain seq x y z
N MET A 1 23.35 7.05 -0.69
CA MET A 1 22.33 7.13 0.38
C MET A 1 21.13 7.88 -0.14
N LEU A 2 19.93 7.58 0.36
CA LEU A 2 18.70 8.31 0.06
C LEU A 2 18.23 9.02 1.32
N SER A 3 17.98 10.32 1.23
CA SER A 3 17.46 11.10 2.36
C SER A 3 15.93 11.11 2.30
N VAL A 4 15.27 10.47 3.26
CA VAL A 4 13.81 10.32 3.29
C VAL A 4 13.25 10.64 4.68
N SER A 5 11.95 10.90 4.74
CA SER A 5 11.22 11.01 6.00
C SER A 5 9.81 10.43 5.83
N VAL A 6 9.30 9.80 6.87
CA VAL A 6 7.88 9.46 6.95
C VAL A 6 7.23 10.48 7.87
N ILE A 7 6.19 11.14 7.38
CA ILE A 7 5.30 11.93 8.22
C ILE A 7 4.05 11.13 8.53
N SER A 8 3.54 11.24 9.76
CA SER A 8 2.22 10.75 10.14
C SER A 8 1.29 11.93 10.39
N VAL A 9 0.02 11.78 10.04
CA VAL A 9 -1.04 12.71 10.45
C VAL A 9 -1.81 12.02 11.56
N LYS A 10 -1.98 12.71 12.69
CA LYS A 10 -2.64 12.15 13.86
C LYS A 10 -4.03 11.63 13.52
N PHE A 11 -4.42 10.55 14.20
CA PHE A 11 -5.67 9.85 13.97
C PHE A 11 -6.90 10.76 14.10
N THR A 12 -7.84 10.60 13.17
CA THR A 12 -9.23 11.05 13.32
C THR A 12 -10.10 9.81 13.44
N GLY A 13 -10.59 9.52 14.66
CA GLY A 13 -11.28 8.25 14.93
C GLY A 13 -10.34 7.06 14.74
N ASN A 14 -10.68 6.19 13.79
CA ASN A 14 -9.89 5.00 13.43
C ASN A 14 -8.95 5.22 12.22
N LYS A 15 -9.03 6.37 11.54
CA LYS A 15 -8.29 6.66 10.30
C LYS A 15 -6.96 7.36 10.57
N GLU A 16 -5.93 6.99 9.82
CA GLU A 16 -4.60 7.59 9.88
C GLU A 16 -3.99 7.73 8.48
N LEU A 17 -3.15 8.75 8.27
CA LEU A 17 -2.44 8.99 7.02
C LEU A 17 -0.93 9.03 7.26
N PHE A 18 -0.21 8.30 6.42
CA PHE A 18 1.24 8.33 6.34
C PHE A 18 1.67 8.86 4.99
N MET A 19 2.72 9.67 4.96
CA MET A 19 3.31 10.13 3.70
C MET A 19 4.83 9.97 3.72
N LEU A 20 5.35 9.37 2.66
CA LEU A 20 6.77 9.25 2.40
C LEU A 20 7.26 10.47 1.63
N LEU A 21 8.23 11.17 2.20
CA LEU A 21 8.91 12.31 1.61
C LEU A 21 10.34 11.94 1.25
N GLN A 22 10.86 12.51 0.17
CA GLN A 22 12.25 12.42 -0.23
C GLN A 22 12.87 13.82 -0.28
N ARG A 23 14.03 13.98 0.34
CA ARG A 23 14.85 15.18 0.22
C ARG A 23 15.81 15.04 -0.95
N LEU A 24 15.76 16.00 -1.87
CA LEU A 24 16.62 16.07 -3.05
C LEU A 24 17.46 17.34 -2.97
N THR A 25 18.74 17.23 -3.31
CA THR A 25 19.63 18.38 -3.46
C THR A 25 19.94 18.56 -4.93
N ASN A 26 19.75 19.78 -5.44
CA ASN A 26 20.12 20.16 -6.80
C ASN A 26 20.83 21.52 -6.78
N ASP A 27 21.26 21.98 -7.95
CA ASP A 27 21.98 23.25 -8.11
C ASP A 27 21.18 24.48 -7.64
N LYS A 28 19.85 24.34 -7.49
CA LYS A 28 18.94 25.41 -7.07
C LYS A 28 18.58 25.33 -5.58
N GLY A 29 19.04 24.31 -4.85
CA GLY A 29 18.82 24.15 -3.42
C GLY A 29 18.33 22.76 -3.02
N VAL A 30 17.59 22.71 -1.90
CA VAL A 30 17.04 21.49 -1.33
C VAL A 30 15.53 21.46 -1.58
N LEU A 31 15.05 20.40 -2.20
CA LEU A 31 13.63 20.14 -2.42
C LEU A 31 13.17 19.04 -1.46
N THR A 32 11.94 19.15 -0.95
CA THR A 32 11.27 18.09 -0.21
C THR A 32 10.07 17.61 -1.01
N VAL A 33 10.16 16.42 -1.57
CA VAL A 33 9.17 15.94 -2.54
C VAL A 33 8.34 14.82 -1.91
N PRO A 34 7.00 14.92 -1.92
CA PRO A 34 6.15 13.80 -1.55
C PRO A 34 6.21 12.70 -2.62
N ILE A 35 6.40 11.47 -2.16
CA ILE A 35 6.61 10.30 -3.01
C ILE A 35 5.40 9.39 -3.01
N ALA A 36 4.92 9.04 -1.82
CA ALA A 36 3.82 8.13 -1.61
C ALA A 36 3.00 8.56 -0.41
N SER A 37 1.70 8.25 -0.45
CA SER A 37 0.77 8.38 0.66
C SER A 37 0.11 7.04 0.90
N LEU A 38 -0.07 6.66 2.16
CA LEU A 38 -0.78 5.48 2.59
C LEU A 38 -1.85 5.91 3.61
N VAL A 39 -3.11 5.66 3.30
CA VAL A 39 -4.23 5.90 4.21
C VAL A 39 -4.67 4.56 4.75
N ILE A 40 -4.77 4.48 6.07
CA ILE A 40 -5.15 3.26 6.78
C ILE A 40 -6.30 3.53 7.73
N GLU A 41 -7.05 2.48 8.03
CA GLU A 41 -8.06 2.47 9.08
C GLU A 41 -7.81 1.28 10.02
N ARG A 42 -8.02 1.51 11.31
CA ARG A 42 -7.90 0.47 12.34
C ARG A 42 -9.25 -0.14 12.64
N ASP A 43 -9.28 -1.45 12.80
CA ASP A 43 -10.42 -2.15 13.40
C ASP A 43 -10.32 -2.13 14.93
N SER A 44 -11.47 -2.22 15.57
CA SER A 44 -11.63 -2.61 16.96
C SER A 44 -11.01 -3.98 17.31
N MET A 45 -10.92 -4.90 16.34
CA MET A 45 -10.44 -6.28 16.52
C MET A 45 -8.96 -6.48 16.16
N ASN A 46 -8.12 -5.44 16.32
CA ASN A 46 -6.69 -5.46 15.95
C ASN A 46 -6.45 -5.74 14.44
N GLY A 47 -7.44 -5.43 13.61
CA GLY A 47 -7.30 -5.44 12.15
C GLY A 47 -6.76 -4.11 11.64
N LEU A 48 -6.07 -4.16 10.51
CA LEU A 48 -5.60 -2.98 9.79
C LEU A 48 -6.04 -3.04 8.34
N PHE A 49 -6.75 -2.01 7.92
CA PHE A 49 -7.20 -1.88 6.55
C PHE A 49 -6.40 -0.80 5.82
N ILE A 50 -5.97 -1.12 4.62
CA ILE A 50 -5.32 -0.16 3.72
C ILE A 50 -6.37 0.34 2.74
N GLU A 51 -6.88 1.54 3.02
CA GLU A 51 -7.90 2.23 2.21
C GLU A 51 -7.31 2.68 0.87
N SER A 52 -6.14 3.33 0.90
CA SER A 52 -5.51 3.83 -0.32
C SER A 52 -3.99 3.91 -0.23
N LEU A 53 -3.35 3.61 -1.36
CA LEU A 53 -1.95 3.89 -1.63
C LEU A 53 -1.90 4.75 -2.90
N ASP A 54 -1.26 5.90 -2.82
CA ASP A 54 -1.05 6.77 -3.97
C ASP A 54 0.41 7.18 -4.06
N THR A 55 0.92 7.39 -5.28
CA THR A 55 2.30 7.85 -5.52
C THR A 55 2.31 9.00 -6.50
N THR A 56 3.27 9.91 -6.39
CA THR A 56 3.40 11.06 -7.29
C THR A 56 4.14 10.72 -8.58
N GLY A 57 4.91 9.63 -8.59
CA GLY A 57 5.81 9.28 -9.69
C GLY A 57 7.14 10.06 -9.69
N LEU A 58 7.38 10.88 -8.66
CA LEU A 58 8.54 11.77 -8.52
C LEU A 58 9.66 11.18 -7.65
N PHE A 59 9.70 9.86 -7.47
CA PHE A 59 10.80 9.24 -6.74
C PHE A 59 12.09 9.27 -7.55
N GLN A 60 13.21 9.59 -6.91
CA GLN A 60 14.52 9.58 -7.56
C GLN A 60 15.52 8.65 -6.83
N PRO A 61 16.07 7.61 -7.49
CA PRO A 61 15.89 7.26 -8.89
C PRO A 61 14.59 6.47 -9.14
N ARG A 62 13.89 6.79 -10.23
CA ARG A 62 12.50 6.36 -10.50
C ARG A 62 12.28 4.85 -10.56
N ASN A 63 13.27 4.12 -11.08
CA ASN A 63 13.28 2.66 -11.19
C ASN A 63 13.16 1.96 -9.82
N LEU A 64 13.64 2.60 -8.75
CA LEU A 64 13.60 2.03 -7.40
C LEU A 64 12.31 2.35 -6.63
N GLN A 65 11.38 3.16 -7.16
CA GLN A 65 10.18 3.61 -6.44
C GLN A 65 9.39 2.46 -5.84
N THR A 66 9.12 1.40 -6.63
CA THR A 66 8.33 0.25 -6.18
C THR A 66 8.93 -0.39 -4.94
N PHE A 67 10.26 -0.55 -4.92
CA PHE A 67 11.00 -1.17 -3.82
C PHE A 67 10.89 -0.36 -2.52
N TYR A 68 11.10 0.96 -2.59
CA TYR A 68 11.01 1.84 -1.42
C TYR A 68 9.56 2.01 -0.94
N VAL A 69 8.59 2.05 -1.85
CA VAL A 69 7.17 2.14 -1.49
C VAL A 69 6.71 0.85 -0.80
N GLN A 70 7.14 -0.33 -1.28
CA GLN A 70 6.87 -1.59 -0.57
C GLN A 70 7.46 -1.58 0.84
N ALA A 71 8.72 -1.17 0.98
CA ALA A 71 9.36 -1.08 2.30
C ALA A 71 8.67 -0.07 3.22
N PHE A 72 8.19 1.05 2.67
CA PHE A 72 7.38 2.03 3.39
C PHE A 72 6.05 1.45 3.87
N ILE A 73 5.33 0.69 3.04
CA ILE A 73 4.10 0.01 3.47
C ILE A 73 4.39 -0.97 4.60
N LEU A 74 5.42 -1.82 4.46
CA LEU A 74 5.79 -2.75 5.54
C LEU A 74 6.16 -2.00 6.81
N PHE A 75 6.86 -0.87 6.72
CA PHE A 75 7.16 -0.03 7.88
C PHE A 75 5.88 0.41 8.59
N VAL A 76 4.94 1.02 7.87
CA VAL A 76 3.68 1.51 8.45
C VAL A 76 2.88 0.38 9.08
N VAL A 77 2.71 -0.74 8.38
CA VAL A 77 1.95 -1.88 8.92
C VAL A 77 2.60 -2.46 10.18
N ASN A 78 3.94 -2.57 10.22
CA ASN A 78 4.66 -3.06 11.39
C ASN A 78 4.57 -2.15 12.62
N LEU A 79 4.13 -0.89 12.48
CA LEU A 79 3.88 -0.02 13.65
C LEU A 79 2.71 -0.53 14.49
N TYR A 80 1.77 -1.26 13.88
CA TYR A 80 0.56 -1.73 14.54
C TYR A 80 0.58 -3.23 14.85
N ASP A 81 1.44 -4.01 14.18
CA ASP A 81 1.50 -5.47 14.28
C ASP A 81 0.10 -6.14 14.24
N PRO A 82 -0.71 -5.86 13.20
CA PRO A 82 -2.12 -6.24 13.22
C PRO A 82 -2.30 -7.75 13.06
N ASP A 83 -3.34 -8.33 13.64
CA ASP A 83 -3.64 -9.76 13.45
C ASP A 83 -4.21 -10.05 12.04
N TYR A 84 -4.75 -9.01 11.42
CA TYR A 84 -5.47 -9.06 10.16
C TYR A 84 -5.13 -7.86 9.27
N LEU A 85 -4.92 -8.10 7.98
CA LEU A 85 -4.71 -7.09 6.96
C LEU A 85 -5.71 -7.24 5.83
N GLU A 86 -6.25 -6.12 5.36
CA GLU A 86 -7.10 -6.08 4.17
C GLU A 86 -6.83 -4.86 3.32
N THR A 87 -6.94 -5.04 2.01
CA THR A 87 -7.04 -3.92 1.07
C THR A 87 -7.98 -4.26 -0.07
N PHE A 88 -8.66 -3.22 -0.55
CA PHE A 88 -9.40 -3.29 -1.79
C PHE A 88 -8.51 -2.82 -2.96
N SER A 89 -8.09 -3.78 -3.79
CA SER A 89 -7.22 -3.53 -4.93
C SER A 89 -8.02 -3.08 -6.15
N HIS A 90 -8.15 -1.76 -6.33
CA HIS A 90 -8.77 -1.20 -7.53
C HIS A 90 -7.94 -0.02 -8.08
N PRO A 91 -7.51 -0.06 -9.35
CA PRO A 91 -6.68 1.00 -9.89
C PRO A 91 -7.49 2.28 -10.10
N LYS A 92 -7.01 3.38 -9.52
CA LYS A 92 -7.51 4.73 -9.76
C LYS A 92 -6.36 5.61 -10.21
N SER A 93 -6.63 6.55 -11.10
CA SER A 93 -5.60 7.48 -11.58
C SER A 93 -5.05 8.33 -10.45
N GLU A 94 -5.94 8.78 -9.55
CA GLU A 94 -5.62 9.72 -8.48
C GLU A 94 -6.53 9.45 -7.27
N LEU A 95 -5.94 9.50 -6.08
CA LEU A 95 -6.62 9.22 -4.80
C LEU A 95 -6.30 10.31 -3.77
N VAL A 96 -5.01 10.58 -3.59
CA VAL A 96 -4.47 11.60 -2.69
C VAL A 96 -3.83 12.72 -3.48
N PHE A 97 -3.10 12.40 -4.55
CA PHE A 97 -2.36 13.36 -5.37
C PHE A 97 -3.08 13.61 -6.72
N LEU A 98 -4.00 14.58 -6.77
CA LEU A 98 -4.91 14.87 -7.92
C LEU A 98 -4.28 15.59 -9.13
N LYS A 99 -3.00 15.95 -9.07
CA LYS A 99 -2.28 16.57 -10.19
C LYS A 99 -0.90 15.95 -10.27
N SER A 100 -0.88 14.62 -10.37
CA SER A 100 0.36 13.85 -10.32
C SER A 100 1.20 14.03 -11.59
N SER A 101 2.50 13.74 -11.48
CA SER A 101 3.42 13.78 -12.62
C SER A 101 3.00 12.84 -13.74
N THR A 102 3.26 13.22 -14.99
CA THR A 102 3.10 12.35 -16.16
C THR A 102 4.00 11.10 -16.11
N ALA A 103 5.03 11.11 -15.25
CA ALA A 103 5.86 9.94 -14.96
C ALA A 103 5.18 8.90 -14.04
N LYS A 104 4.04 9.24 -13.42
CA LYS A 104 3.23 8.30 -12.64
C LYS A 104 2.67 7.25 -13.58
N LYS A 105 2.88 5.98 -13.22
CA LYS A 105 2.32 4.83 -13.96
C LYS A 105 1.21 4.22 -13.13
N ILE A 106 0.01 4.18 -13.71
CA ILE A 106 -1.13 3.48 -13.13
C ILE A 106 -0.95 1.99 -13.44
N LEU A 107 -0.97 1.15 -12.41
CA LEU A 107 -0.88 -0.29 -12.61
C LEU A 107 -2.19 -0.81 -13.19
N ALA A 108 -2.10 -1.69 -14.19
CA ALA A 108 -3.26 -2.43 -14.67
C ALA A 108 -3.86 -3.28 -13.53
N PRO A 109 -5.18 -3.52 -13.51
CA PRO A 109 -5.89 -4.32 -12.50
C PRO A 109 -5.14 -5.55 -11.96
N LYS A 110 -4.77 -6.47 -12.87
CA LYS A 110 -4.07 -7.71 -12.54
C LYS A 110 -2.68 -7.46 -11.93
N LYS A 111 -1.97 -6.42 -12.38
CA LYS A 111 -0.64 -6.05 -11.86
C LYS A 111 -0.75 -5.44 -10.46
N LEU A 112 -1.77 -4.62 -10.21
CA LEU A 112 -2.04 -4.05 -8.89
C LEU A 112 -2.42 -5.14 -7.88
N LEU A 113 -3.25 -6.11 -8.28
CA LEU A 113 -3.63 -7.22 -7.43
C LEU A 113 -2.40 -8.06 -7.02
N LYS A 114 -1.53 -8.38 -7.99
CA LYS A 114 -0.27 -9.08 -7.73
C LYS A 114 0.67 -8.25 -6.84
N TYR A 115 0.70 -6.93 -7.02
CA TYR A 115 1.47 -6.03 -6.17
C TYR A 115 1.03 -6.14 -4.70
N TRP A 116 -0.27 -6.06 -4.43
CA TRP A 116 -0.80 -6.20 -3.07
C TRP A 116 -0.58 -7.58 -2.48
N GLN A 117 -0.78 -8.64 -3.26
CA GLN A 117 -0.45 -10.01 -2.85
C GLN A 117 1.02 -10.12 -2.41
N ASN A 118 1.96 -9.61 -3.22
CA ASN A 118 3.37 -9.62 -2.89
C ASN A 118 3.64 -8.87 -1.57
N VAL A 119 3.04 -7.70 -1.37
CA VAL A 119 3.18 -6.93 -0.11
C VAL A 119 2.66 -7.72 1.08
N PHE A 120 1.49 -8.33 0.96
CA PHE A 120 0.84 -9.06 2.05
C PHE A 120 1.59 -10.35 2.38
N HIS A 121 2.14 -11.05 1.38
CA HIS A 121 2.96 -12.25 1.58
C HIS A 121 4.30 -11.94 2.27
N MET A 122 4.79 -10.69 2.21
CA MET A 122 5.94 -10.30 3.04
C MET A 122 5.56 -10.20 4.52
N MET A 123 4.29 -9.95 4.85
CA MET A 123 3.85 -9.80 6.24
C MET A 123 3.41 -11.14 6.83
N TYR A 124 2.54 -11.87 6.13
CA TYR A 124 1.97 -13.14 6.60
C TYR A 124 2.03 -14.24 5.54
N SER A 125 2.10 -15.50 6.00
CA SER A 125 2.05 -16.68 5.14
C SER A 125 0.70 -16.81 4.43
N ASN A 126 -0.38 -16.51 5.16
CA ASN A 126 -1.74 -16.80 4.73
C ASN A 126 -2.35 -15.56 4.07
N VAL A 127 -2.18 -15.47 2.76
CA VAL A 127 -2.81 -14.43 1.94
C VAL A 127 -3.89 -15.07 1.09
N MET A 128 -5.06 -14.45 1.07
CA MET A 128 -6.19 -14.84 0.23
C MET A 128 -6.52 -13.70 -0.70
N VAL A 129 -6.97 -14.06 -1.90
CA VAL A 129 -7.40 -13.12 -2.91
C VAL A 129 -8.70 -13.55 -3.55
N HIS A 130 -9.63 -12.62 -3.58
CA HIS A 130 -10.91 -12.78 -4.25
C HIS A 130 -11.09 -11.70 -5.32
N SER A 131 -11.03 -12.13 -6.58
CA SER A 131 -11.10 -11.26 -7.75
C SER A 131 -11.64 -12.03 -8.97
N ASN A 132 -11.89 -11.33 -10.08
CA ASN A 132 -12.21 -11.99 -11.35
C ASN A 132 -11.00 -12.66 -12.01
N TYR A 133 -9.78 -12.40 -11.52
CA TYR A 133 -8.54 -12.97 -12.04
C TYR A 133 -8.04 -14.18 -11.24
N HIS A 134 -8.38 -14.23 -9.96
CA HIS A 134 -7.95 -15.24 -9.01
C HIS A 134 -8.97 -15.32 -7.87
N ARG A 135 -9.43 -16.54 -7.58
CA ARG A 135 -10.44 -16.82 -6.55
C ARG A 135 -9.92 -17.87 -5.59
N THR A 136 -9.39 -17.44 -4.46
CA THR A 136 -9.29 -18.29 -3.28
C THR A 136 -10.55 -18.16 -2.45
N SER A 137 -10.91 -19.22 -1.73
CA SER A 137 -11.89 -19.11 -0.64
C SER A 137 -11.46 -17.99 0.31
N ILE A 138 -12.38 -17.11 0.68
CA ILE A 138 -12.13 -16.09 1.70
C ILE A 138 -12.40 -16.71 3.07
N LEU A 139 -11.68 -16.24 4.09
CA LEU A 139 -11.77 -16.70 5.48
C LEU A 139 -13.08 -16.42 6.20
N PHE A 140 -14.01 -15.70 5.56
CA PHE A 140 -15.21 -15.22 6.23
C PHE A 140 -16.40 -16.13 5.97
N ASP A 141 -16.97 -16.63 7.06
CA ASP A 141 -18.18 -17.45 7.07
C ASP A 141 -19.44 -16.55 7.08
N ASN A 142 -19.32 -15.29 7.49
CA ASN A 142 -20.41 -14.32 7.56
C ASN A 142 -19.96 -12.94 7.04
N ILE A 143 -20.86 -12.26 6.32
CA ILE A 143 -20.71 -10.89 5.85
C ILE A 143 -20.41 -9.88 6.95
N ASP A 144 -20.88 -10.12 8.19
CA ASP A 144 -20.61 -9.23 9.33
C ASP A 144 -19.12 -9.22 9.75
N GLN A 145 -18.32 -10.15 9.22
CA GLN A 145 -16.87 -10.18 9.43
C GLN A 145 -16.12 -9.29 8.44
N PHE A 146 -16.79 -8.74 7.42
CA PHE A 146 -16.21 -7.75 6.52
C PHE A 146 -16.20 -6.37 7.14
N HIS A 147 -15.13 -5.64 6.87
CA HIS A 147 -15.08 -4.23 7.17
C HIS A 147 -15.62 -3.39 6.00
N PHE A 148 -16.59 -2.54 6.31
CA PHE A 148 -17.28 -1.70 5.36
C PHE A 148 -16.81 -0.26 5.52
N PHE A 149 -16.08 0.26 4.53
CA PHE A 149 -15.68 1.67 4.52
C PHE A 149 -16.73 2.53 3.84
N ASP A 150 -16.87 3.80 4.23
CA ASP A 150 -17.86 4.72 3.67
C ASP A 150 -17.79 4.84 2.12
N ASP A 151 -16.60 4.66 1.53
CA ASP A 151 -16.37 4.76 0.08
C ASP A 151 -16.09 3.43 -0.64
N ASP A 152 -16.15 2.29 0.07
CA ASP A 152 -15.87 0.98 -0.52
C ASP A 152 -17.10 0.44 -1.29
N PRO A 153 -16.92 -0.13 -2.51
CA PRO A 153 -17.98 -0.86 -3.21
C PRO A 153 -18.73 -1.90 -2.36
N LYS A 154 -18.06 -2.50 -1.35
CA LYS A 154 -18.65 -3.41 -0.37
C LYS A 154 -19.84 -2.77 0.36
N SER A 155 -19.70 -1.53 0.81
CA SER A 155 -20.72 -0.80 1.59
C SER A 155 -21.95 -0.43 0.78
N LYS A 156 -21.82 -0.45 -0.55
CA LYS A 156 -22.89 -0.16 -1.52
C LYS A 156 -23.58 -1.43 -2.03
N THR A 157 -23.21 -2.60 -1.49
CA THR A 157 -23.73 -3.91 -1.91
C THR A 157 -24.67 -4.45 -0.83
N GLU A 158 -25.77 -5.08 -1.25
CA GLU A 158 -26.78 -5.61 -0.34
C GLU A 158 -26.17 -6.69 0.57
N LYS A 159 -26.58 -6.70 1.84
CA LYS A 159 -26.11 -7.71 2.80
C LYS A 159 -26.79 -9.05 2.55
N VAL A 160 -26.13 -9.91 1.79
CA VAL A 160 -26.58 -11.27 1.43
C VAL A 160 -25.57 -12.31 1.97
N PRO A 161 -25.84 -13.63 1.90
CA PRO A 161 -24.85 -14.64 2.24
C PRO A 161 -23.51 -14.42 1.53
N ILE A 162 -22.40 -14.78 2.17
CA ILE A 162 -21.09 -14.30 1.75
C ILE A 162 -20.73 -14.66 0.31
N ASP A 163 -21.05 -15.88 -0.13
CA ASP A 163 -20.78 -16.32 -1.49
C ASP A 163 -21.55 -15.48 -2.53
N ASP A 164 -22.82 -15.17 -2.24
CA ASP A 164 -23.65 -14.31 -3.08
C ASP A 164 -23.13 -12.88 -3.07
N PHE A 165 -22.71 -12.37 -1.91
CA PHE A 165 -22.18 -11.02 -1.77
C PHE A 165 -20.93 -10.83 -2.62
N LEU A 166 -19.99 -11.76 -2.52
CA LEU A 166 -18.75 -11.74 -3.30
C LEU A 166 -19.01 -11.88 -4.80
N MET A 167 -19.96 -12.73 -5.19
CA MET A 167 -20.37 -12.87 -6.57
C MET A 167 -20.98 -11.58 -7.12
N ILE A 168 -21.91 -10.95 -6.40
CA ILE A 168 -22.52 -9.67 -6.79
C ILE A 168 -21.46 -8.60 -6.91
N LEU A 169 -20.59 -8.48 -5.89
CA LEU A 169 -19.52 -7.50 -5.84
C LEU A 169 -18.63 -7.64 -7.09
N LEU A 170 -18.21 -8.85 -7.44
CA LEU A 170 -17.41 -9.15 -8.64
C LEU A 170 -18.06 -8.78 -9.98
N GLN A 171 -19.38 -8.66 -10.03
CA GLN A 171 -20.12 -8.34 -11.24
C GLN A 171 -20.41 -6.84 -11.39
N ARG A 172 -20.19 -6.04 -10.34
CA ARG A 172 -20.45 -4.60 -10.42
C ARG A 172 -19.43 -3.91 -11.31
N LYS A 173 -19.88 -2.95 -12.12
CA LYS A 173 -19.02 -2.20 -13.05
C LYS A 173 -17.91 -1.42 -12.35
N ASP A 174 -18.18 -0.92 -11.15
CA ASP A 174 -17.21 -0.21 -10.29
C ASP A 174 -16.23 -1.15 -9.57
N PHE A 175 -16.35 -2.48 -9.76
CA PHE A 175 -15.56 -3.49 -9.08
C PHE A 175 -15.00 -4.58 -10.01
N VAL A 176 -15.50 -4.74 -11.24
CA VAL A 176 -15.17 -5.86 -12.13
C VAL A 176 -13.66 -6.01 -12.38
N GLU A 177 -12.92 -4.89 -12.30
CA GLU A 177 -11.47 -4.81 -12.42
C GLU A 177 -10.72 -4.80 -11.07
N GLY A 178 -11.42 -5.06 -9.97
CA GLY A 178 -10.90 -5.03 -8.62
C GLY A 178 -10.63 -6.42 -8.03
N GLY A 179 -10.21 -6.41 -6.76
CA GLY A 179 -10.13 -7.61 -5.95
C GLY A 179 -9.90 -7.28 -4.49
N ILE A 180 -10.34 -8.18 -3.62
CA ILE A 180 -10.08 -8.11 -2.19
C ILE A 180 -8.84 -8.94 -1.91
N VAL A 181 -7.88 -8.36 -1.19
CA VAL A 181 -6.67 -9.06 -0.72
C VAL A 181 -6.71 -9.02 0.80
N VAL A 182 -6.64 -10.21 1.41
CA VAL A 182 -6.68 -10.39 2.86
C VAL A 182 -5.45 -11.17 3.29
N ALA A 183 -4.85 -10.81 4.42
CA ALA A 183 -3.81 -11.60 5.04
C ALA A 183 -4.02 -11.71 6.55
N VAL A 184 -3.71 -12.88 7.10
CA VAL A 184 -3.96 -13.20 8.51
C VAL A 184 -2.72 -13.78 9.16
N LYS A 185 -2.38 -13.29 10.35
CA LYS A 185 -1.28 -13.79 11.16
C LYS A 185 -1.55 -15.24 11.57
N ASP A 186 -0.54 -16.11 11.47
CA ASP A 186 -0.66 -17.59 11.47
C ASP A 186 -1.43 -18.24 12.64
N ASN A 187 -1.76 -17.48 13.69
CA ASN A 187 -2.49 -17.98 14.86
C ASN A 187 -4.00 -17.71 14.82
N CYS A 188 -4.51 -16.91 13.87
CA CYS A 188 -5.87 -16.40 13.96
C CYS A 188 -6.92 -17.24 13.22
N LEU A 189 -6.62 -17.96 12.13
CA LEU A 189 -7.64 -18.78 11.42
C LEU A 189 -7.06 -20.01 10.68
N THR A 190 -7.93 -20.98 10.43
CA THR A 190 -7.77 -22.29 9.76
C THR A 190 -7.33 -22.27 8.28
N ALA A 191 -6.96 -21.10 7.72
CA ALA A 191 -6.55 -20.98 6.33
C ALA A 191 -5.13 -21.52 6.09
N ARG A 192 -5.03 -22.82 5.83
CA ARG A 192 -3.80 -23.42 5.28
C ARG A 192 -3.77 -23.31 3.76
N ASN A 193 -3.55 -22.10 3.23
CA ASN A 193 -3.09 -21.93 1.85
C ASN A 193 -1.60 -21.64 1.86
N ALA A 194 -0.81 -22.63 2.27
CA ALA A 194 0.64 -22.59 2.15
C ALA A 194 1.05 -22.96 0.71
N GLU A 195 0.73 -22.10 -0.25
CA GLU A 195 1.43 -22.13 -1.53
C GLU A 195 2.83 -21.51 -1.34
N ASN A 196 3.85 -22.11 -1.95
CA ASN A 196 5.21 -21.55 -1.97
C ASN A 196 5.21 -20.28 -2.83
N TYR A 197 4.71 -19.19 -2.28
CA TYR A 197 4.63 -17.91 -2.96
C TYR A 197 5.99 -17.22 -2.93
N PHE A 198 6.58 -17.00 -4.11
CA PHE A 198 7.83 -16.26 -4.22
C PHE A 198 7.54 -14.75 -4.28
N VAL A 199 8.05 -14.00 -3.30
CA VAL A 199 8.08 -12.53 -3.35
C VAL A 199 9.48 -12.06 -3.73
N PRO A 200 9.67 -11.44 -4.91
CA PRO A 200 10.96 -10.90 -5.31
C PRO A 200 11.50 -9.91 -4.29
N ASN A 201 12.80 -10.01 -3.98
CA ASN A 201 13.52 -9.08 -3.10
C ASN A 201 13.01 -8.99 -1.65
N GLU A 202 12.16 -9.91 -1.18
CA GLU A 202 11.53 -9.88 0.15
C GLU A 202 12.50 -9.52 1.27
N LYS A 203 13.62 -10.24 1.37
CA LYS A 203 14.62 -10.03 2.43
C LYS A 203 15.19 -8.61 2.44
N LYS A 204 15.41 -8.03 1.26
CA LYS A 204 15.94 -6.68 1.11
C LYS A 204 14.88 -5.63 1.47
N ILE A 205 13.64 -5.83 1.03
CA ILE A 205 12.51 -4.93 1.37
C ILE A 205 12.27 -4.94 2.88
N LYS A 206 12.24 -6.12 3.52
CA LYS A 206 12.11 -6.27 4.99
C LYS A 206 13.27 -5.65 5.77
N LYS A 207 14.49 -5.69 5.21
CA LYS A 207 15.64 -5.02 5.84
C LYS A 207 15.50 -3.50 5.72
N LEU A 208 15.08 -3.01 4.56
CA LEU A 208 14.90 -1.58 4.31
C LEU A 208 13.75 -1.00 5.14
N SER A 209 12.65 -1.74 5.34
CA SER A 209 11.51 -1.27 6.15
C SER A 209 11.92 -0.88 7.57
N LYS A 210 12.87 -1.61 8.16
CA LYS A 210 13.45 -1.32 9.49
C LYS A 210 14.31 -0.06 9.54
N CYS A 211 14.70 0.48 8.39
CA CYS A 211 15.43 1.74 8.33
C CYS A 211 14.51 2.95 8.41
N PHE A 212 13.21 2.83 8.13
CA PHE A 212 12.24 3.93 8.22
C PHE A 212 11.94 4.33 9.66
N LYS A 213 11.66 5.62 9.86
CA LYS A 213 11.17 6.20 11.12
C LYS A 213 10.18 7.32 10.82
N ILE A 214 9.26 7.56 11.75
CA ILE A 214 8.42 8.76 11.73
C ILE A 214 9.31 9.95 12.07
N GLY A 215 9.51 10.85 11.10
CA GLY A 215 10.34 12.05 11.25
C GLY A 215 9.54 13.28 11.67
N TYR A 216 8.21 13.21 11.60
CA TYR A 216 7.30 14.27 12.05
C TYR A 216 5.86 13.74 12.19
N THR A 217 5.12 14.26 13.17
CA THR A 217 3.68 13.99 13.32
C THR A 217 2.91 15.30 13.23
N ILE A 218 1.92 15.33 12.35
CA ILE A 218 1.04 16.47 12.12
C ILE A 218 -0.18 16.34 13.03
N GLU A 219 -0.38 17.33 13.90
CA GLU A 219 -1.53 17.44 14.80
C GLU A 219 -2.76 18.05 14.08
N ASN A 220 -3.10 17.51 12.91
CA ASN A 220 -4.27 17.93 12.14
C ASN A 220 -5.26 16.78 12.02
N ASP A 221 -6.53 17.13 11.79
CA ASP A 221 -7.53 16.18 11.33
C ASP A 221 -7.13 15.58 9.97
N VAL A 222 -7.31 14.26 9.81
CA VAL A 222 -6.92 13.53 8.60
C VAL A 222 -7.67 14.03 7.37
N TYR A 223 -8.96 14.34 7.49
CA TYR A 223 -9.78 14.80 6.37
C TYR A 223 -9.39 16.22 5.94
N ASP A 224 -9.11 17.10 6.90
CA ASP A 224 -8.62 18.44 6.62
C ASP A 224 -7.26 18.40 5.93
N PHE A 225 -6.35 17.53 6.39
CA PHE A 225 -5.05 17.37 5.77
C PHE A 225 -5.18 16.78 4.36
N LEU A 226 -5.98 15.73 4.18
CA LEU A 226 -6.26 15.14 2.87
C LEU A 226 -6.84 16.17 1.89
N SER A 227 -7.76 17.02 2.34
CA SER A 227 -8.33 18.10 1.52
C SER A 227 -7.24 19.04 1.02
N LYS A 228 -6.35 19.51 1.91
CA LYS A 228 -5.23 20.37 1.53
C LYS A 228 -4.30 19.70 0.52
N ILE A 229 -3.89 18.46 0.78
CA ILE A 229 -3.02 17.70 -0.12
C ILE A 229 -3.68 17.50 -1.48
N ARG A 230 -4.97 17.17 -1.54
CA ARG A 230 -5.70 17.00 -2.81
C ARG A 230 -5.78 18.28 -3.66
N THR A 231 -5.69 19.45 -3.05
CA THR A 231 -5.63 20.74 -3.79
C THR A 231 -4.24 21.08 -4.34
N GLY A 232 -3.20 20.36 -3.91
CA GLY A 232 -1.82 20.56 -4.34
C GLY A 232 -1.56 20.19 -5.80
N ASP A 233 -0.37 20.57 -6.28
CA ASP A 233 0.13 20.18 -7.60
C ASP A 233 1.42 19.36 -7.46
N TYR A 234 1.42 18.17 -8.06
CA TYR A 234 2.48 17.17 -7.93
C TYR A 234 3.04 16.77 -9.30
N SER A 235 2.96 17.68 -10.26
CA SER A 235 3.36 17.45 -11.65
C SER A 235 4.89 17.35 -11.84
N SER A 236 5.66 18.06 -11.00
CA SER A 236 7.12 18.09 -11.02
C SER A 236 7.71 18.20 -9.62
N HIS A 237 9.00 17.87 -9.45
CA HIS A 237 9.68 17.94 -8.14
C HIS A 237 9.61 19.32 -7.48
N ILE A 238 9.79 20.40 -8.26
CA ILE A 238 9.77 21.78 -7.73
C ILE A 238 8.36 22.13 -7.26
N ILE A 239 7.36 21.95 -8.13
CA ILE A 239 5.96 22.28 -7.82
C ILE A 239 5.42 21.42 -6.67
N ALA A 240 5.83 20.15 -6.59
CA ALA A 240 5.47 19.25 -5.50
C ALA A 240 6.08 19.69 -4.16
N SER A 241 7.32 20.20 -4.17
CA SER A 241 7.96 20.78 -2.98
C SER A 241 7.21 22.02 -2.50
N GLU A 242 6.90 22.94 -3.39
CA GLU A 242 6.11 24.14 -3.07
C GLU A 242 4.70 23.79 -2.57
N SER A 243 4.08 22.73 -3.11
CA SER A 243 2.75 22.28 -2.68
C SER A 243 2.76 21.68 -1.28
N ILE A 244 3.78 20.89 -0.92
CA ILE A 244 3.86 20.30 0.42
C ILE A 244 4.22 21.36 1.48
N GLU A 245 5.03 22.36 1.14
CA GLU A 245 5.40 23.49 2.03
C GLU A 245 4.20 24.29 2.51
N LYS A 246 3.12 24.36 1.72
CA LYS A 246 1.86 25.01 2.11
C LYS A 246 1.10 24.24 3.20
N SER A 247 1.37 22.95 3.34
CA SER A 247 0.62 22.04 4.21
C SER A 247 1.44 21.52 5.39
N VAL A 248 2.77 21.55 5.30
CA VAL A 248 3.68 21.00 6.30
C VAL A 248 4.84 21.96 6.55
N ASP A 249 5.13 22.26 7.81
CA ASP A 249 6.35 22.99 8.17
C ASP A 249 7.57 22.09 8.00
N LEU A 250 8.25 22.24 6.85
CA LEU A 250 9.38 21.41 6.49
C LEU A 250 10.58 21.55 7.44
N LYS A 251 10.67 22.63 8.22
CA LYS A 251 11.77 22.83 9.18
C LYS A 251 11.69 21.87 10.36
N CYS A 252 10.49 21.39 10.68
CA CYS A 252 10.24 20.46 11.77
C CYS A 252 10.45 19.00 11.37
N ILE A 253 10.63 18.71 10.07
CA ILE A 253 10.76 17.34 9.57
C ILE A 253 12.19 16.84 9.76
N GLN A 254 12.32 15.76 10.53
CA GLN A 254 13.57 15.01 10.60
C GLN A 254 13.68 14.07 9.40
N PHE A 255 14.76 14.23 8.64
CA PHE A 255 15.11 13.32 7.55
C PHE A 255 16.21 12.38 7.99
N GLN A 256 16.20 11.20 7.40
CA GLN A 256 17.14 10.14 7.68
C GLN A 256 17.72 9.60 6.38
N ASP A 257 18.99 9.26 6.42
CA ASP A 257 19.68 8.66 5.31
C ASP A 257 19.51 7.14 5.38
N ILE A 258 18.81 6.59 4.39
CA ILE A 258 18.64 5.15 4.22
C ILE A 258 19.52 4.62 3.08
N PRO A 259 19.90 3.33 3.09
CA PRO A 259 20.70 2.75 2.02
C PRO A 259 20.05 2.95 0.66
N LEU A 260 20.85 3.37 -0.34
CA LEU A 260 20.45 3.34 -1.74
C LEU A 260 20.82 1.98 -2.31
N ILE A 261 19.84 1.20 -2.73
CA ILE A 261 20.08 -0.11 -3.33
C ILE A 261 20.56 0.06 -4.78
N ILE A 262 21.55 -0.75 -5.15
CA ILE A 262 22.10 -0.83 -6.51
C ILE A 262 21.16 -1.71 -7.34
N GLU A 263 20.75 -1.27 -8.54
CA GLU A 263 19.73 -1.95 -9.34
C GLU A 263 20.13 -3.39 -9.72
N GLU A 264 21.41 -3.62 -9.98
CA GLU A 264 21.97 -4.94 -10.28
C GLU A 264 21.79 -5.94 -9.13
N GLU A 265 21.56 -5.45 -7.91
CA GLU A 265 21.26 -6.30 -6.77
C GLU A 265 19.79 -6.74 -6.74
N LEU A 266 18.89 -6.11 -7.49
CA LEU A 266 17.47 -6.43 -7.46
C LEU A 266 17.15 -7.64 -8.34
N GLU A 267 16.47 -8.62 -7.73
CA GLU A 267 15.84 -9.71 -8.47
C GLU A 267 14.81 -9.12 -9.43
N LYS A 268 14.93 -9.47 -10.71
CA LYS A 268 13.94 -9.06 -11.71
C LYS A 268 12.61 -9.72 -11.39
N ILE A 269 11.54 -8.94 -11.45
CA ILE A 269 10.18 -9.47 -11.35
C ILE A 269 9.91 -10.25 -12.64
N CYS A 270 10.06 -11.57 -12.61
CA CYS A 270 9.55 -12.44 -13.67
C CYS A 270 8.02 -12.37 -13.65
N GLU A 271 7.40 -12.02 -14.78
CA GLU A 271 5.93 -11.94 -14.90
C GLU A 271 5.26 -13.33 -14.91
N GLU A 272 6.04 -14.41 -14.96
CA GLU A 272 5.53 -15.78 -14.93
C GLU A 272 5.47 -16.35 -13.50
N PRO A 273 4.38 -17.04 -13.13
CA PRO A 273 4.33 -17.76 -11.87
C PRO A 273 5.39 -18.87 -11.90
N VAL A 274 6.29 -18.87 -10.92
CA VAL A 274 7.13 -20.03 -10.63
C VAL A 274 6.22 -21.10 -10.03
N ILE A 275 5.49 -21.82 -10.88
CA ILE A 275 4.83 -23.06 -10.48
C ILE A 275 5.93 -24.10 -10.31
N VAL A 276 6.52 -24.19 -9.12
CA VAL A 276 7.31 -25.39 -8.77
C VAL A 276 6.31 -26.50 -8.47
N LEU A 277 5.91 -27.23 -9.51
CA LEU A 277 5.24 -28.51 -9.33
C LEU A 277 6.23 -29.41 -8.56
N GLN A 278 5.95 -29.68 -7.28
CA GLN A 278 6.70 -30.71 -6.58
C GLN A 278 6.48 -32.05 -7.33
N PRO A 279 7.55 -32.80 -7.67
CA PRO A 279 7.36 -34.13 -8.23
C PRO A 279 6.65 -35.00 -7.19
N ARG A 280 5.48 -35.55 -7.58
CA ARG A 280 4.79 -36.58 -6.78
C ARG A 280 5.80 -37.69 -6.49
N LYS A 281 6.09 -37.95 -5.21
CA LYS A 281 6.74 -39.20 -4.81
C LYS A 281 5.86 -40.35 -5.33
N LYS A 282 6.39 -41.15 -6.25
CA LYS A 282 5.75 -42.40 -6.67
C LYS A 282 5.63 -43.29 -5.42
N LYS A 283 4.40 -43.72 -5.12
CA LYS A 283 4.15 -44.83 -4.20
C LYS A 283 4.60 -46.13 -4.85
#